data_AF-A0A3P7MWA6-F1
#
_entry.id   AF-A0A3P7MWA6-F1
#
_cell.length_a   1.000
_cell.length_b   1.000
_cell.length_c   1.000
_cell.angle_alpha   90.00
_cell.angle_beta   90.00
_cell.angle_gamma   90.00
#
_symmetry.space_group_name_H-M   'P 1'
#
loop_
_entity.id
_entity.type
_entity.pdbx_description
1 polymer ?
#
loop_
_entity_poly.entity_id
_entity_poly.type
_entity_poly.pdbx_seq_one_letter_code
_entity_poly.pdbx_strand_id
1 'polypeptide(L)' 'RKKTAGTDAGETWWSELEEVYENNPSNNFTSSVADQDVLFFTQMAWGKTYKIGCGIATHCEGGKTLIVICHYSPG' A
#
# COMPACT_ATOMS: atom_id res chain seq x y z
N ARG A 1 -18.64 -1.77 7.12
CA ARG A 1 -17.24 -1.49 7.51
C ARG A 1 -16.31 -2.68 7.32
N LYS A 2 -16.56 -3.89 7.86
CA LYS A 2 -15.59 -5.01 7.67
C LYS A 2 -15.37 -5.48 6.22
N LYS A 3 -16.39 -5.37 5.35
CA LYS A 3 -16.34 -5.88 3.97
C LYS A 3 -15.51 -5.02 3.01
N THR A 4 -15.22 -3.78 3.36
CA THR A 4 -14.50 -2.81 2.51
C THR A 4 -13.09 -2.53 3.01
N ALA A 5 -12.72 -2.99 4.21
CA ALA A 5 -11.42 -2.66 4.80
C ALA A 5 -10.22 -2.94 3.89
N GLY A 6 -10.23 -4.03 3.11
CA GLY A 6 -9.18 -4.32 2.15
C GLY A 6 -9.13 -3.33 0.98
N THR A 7 -10.29 -2.95 0.42
CA THR A 7 -10.37 -1.96 -0.66
C THR A 7 -10.06 -0.56 -0.15
N ASP A 8 -10.59 -0.18 1.02
CA ASP A 8 -10.34 1.11 1.66
C ASP A 8 -8.83 1.29 1.94
N ALA A 9 -8.15 0.23 2.41
CA ALA A 9 -6.71 0.24 2.60
C ALA A 9 -5.94 0.34 1.27
N GLY A 10 -6.35 -0.41 0.25
CA GLY A 10 -5.75 -0.34 -1.09
C GLY A 10 -5.89 1.03 -1.74
N GLU A 11 -7.06 1.67 -1.62
CA GLU A 11 -7.30 3.04 -2.11
C GLU A 11 -6.42 4.05 -1.36
N THR A 12 -6.27 3.89 -0.04
CA THR A 12 -5.39 4.74 0.78
C THR A 12 -3.92 4.58 0.42
N TRP A 13 -3.45 3.36 0.20
CA TRP A 13 -2.07 3.11 -0.24
C TRP A 13 -1.81 3.61 -1.65
N TRP A 14 -2.80 3.51 -2.54
CA TRP A 14 -2.68 3.96 -3.92
C TRP A 14 -2.71 5.49 -4.05
N SER A 15 -3.35 6.22 -3.12
CA SER A 15 -3.43 7.69 -3.17
C SER A 15 -2.07 8.38 -3.13
N GLU A 16 -1.04 7.72 -2.60
CA GLU A 16 0.35 8.19 -2.63
C GLU A 16 0.80 8.62 -4.05
N LEU A 17 0.33 7.92 -5.09
CA LEU A 17 0.64 8.25 -6.49
C LEU A 17 0.18 9.66 -6.87
N GLU A 18 -1.00 10.07 -6.42
CA GLU A 18 -1.59 11.36 -6.76
C GLU A 18 -1.18 12.46 -5.78
N GLU A 19 -0.95 12.10 -4.52
CA GLU A 19 -0.72 13.05 -3.44
C GLU A 19 0.75 13.47 -3.28
N VAL A 20 1.70 12.54 -3.46
CA VAL A 20 3.10 12.76 -3.09
C VAL A 20 4.13 12.30 -4.14
N TYR A 21 3.77 11.39 -5.06
CA TYR A 21 4.71 10.92 -6.07
C TYR A 21 5.03 12.00 -7.11
N GLU A 22 6.29 12.44 -7.13
CA GLU A 22 6.76 13.45 -8.06
C GLU A 22 6.89 12.90 -9.50
N ASN A 23 6.94 13.80 -10.49
CA ASN A 23 7.08 13.42 -11.89
C ASN A 23 8.38 12.62 -12.16
N ASN A 24 8.23 11.30 -12.32
CA ASN A 24 9.33 10.37 -12.60
C ASN A 24 9.08 9.61 -13.92
N PRO A 25 9.32 10.23 -15.09
CA PRO A 25 9.05 9.61 -16.38
C PRO A 25 9.95 8.40 -16.68
N SER A 26 11.09 8.28 -15.99
CA SER A 26 11.98 7.13 -16.10
C SER A 26 11.44 5.89 -15.38
N ASN A 27 10.49 6.08 -14.46
CA ASN A 27 9.93 5.07 -13.57
C ASN A 27 10.99 4.27 -12.80
N ASN A 28 12.15 4.88 -12.53
CA ASN A 28 13.21 4.29 -11.72
C ASN A 28 12.92 4.52 -10.24
N PHE A 29 12.99 3.46 -9.44
CA PHE A 29 12.85 3.52 -7.99
C PHE A 29 14.21 3.78 -7.33
N THR A 30 14.54 5.06 -7.10
CA THR A 30 15.78 5.51 -6.46
C THR A 30 15.55 5.80 -4.98
N SER A 31 16.63 6.02 -4.21
CA SER A 31 16.52 6.45 -2.81
C SER A 31 15.72 7.76 -2.67
N SER A 32 15.94 8.73 -3.56
CA SER A 32 15.18 9.99 -3.54
C SER A 32 13.69 9.82 -3.80
N VAL A 33 13.30 8.80 -4.59
CA VAL A 33 11.90 8.44 -4.79
C VAL A 33 11.36 7.77 -3.53
N ALA A 34 12.12 6.83 -2.94
CA ALA A 34 11.73 6.14 -1.70
C ALA A 34 11.49 7.09 -0.52
N ASP A 35 12.19 8.24 -0.48
CA ASP A 35 12.04 9.28 0.54
C ASP A 35 10.74 10.10 0.40
N GLN A 36 9.92 9.89 -0.66
CA GLN A 36 8.67 10.62 -0.91
C GLN A 36 7.43 10.03 -0.21
N ASP A 37 7.59 9.08 0.72
CA ASP A 37 6.47 8.35 1.33
C ASP A 37 5.57 7.63 0.30
N VAL A 38 6.19 6.99 -0.70
CA VAL A 38 5.52 6.32 -1.84
C VAL A 38 5.65 4.79 -1.79
N LEU A 39 6.04 4.24 -0.64
CA LEU A 39 6.40 2.83 -0.51
C LEU A 39 5.20 1.88 -0.64
N PHE A 40 3.99 2.31 -0.30
CA PHE A 40 2.81 1.45 -0.40
C PHE A 40 2.31 1.38 -1.84
N PHE A 41 2.16 2.52 -2.52
CA PHE A 41 1.81 2.59 -3.93
C PHE A 41 2.84 1.84 -4.78
N THR A 42 4.13 2.09 -4.58
CA THR A 42 5.17 1.45 -5.40
C THR A 42 5.19 -0.06 -5.23
N GLN A 43 4.91 -0.58 -4.03
CA GLN A 43 4.73 -2.02 -3.81
C GLN A 43 3.49 -2.57 -4.54
N MET A 44 2.36 -1.84 -4.54
CA MET A 44 1.15 -2.23 -5.29
C MET A 44 1.38 -2.22 -6.80
N ALA A 45 2.15 -1.25 -7.31
CA ALA A 45 2.47 -1.08 -8.72
C ALA A 45 3.69 -1.90 -9.19
N TRP A 46 4.32 -2.67 -8.30
CA TRP A 46 5.57 -3.36 -8.60
C TRP A 46 5.33 -4.50 -9.61
N GLY A 47 5.72 -4.29 -10.86
CA GLY A 47 5.39 -5.21 -11.97
C GLY A 47 5.98 -6.63 -11.84
N LYS A 48 6.97 -6.85 -10.97
CA LYS A 48 7.51 -8.19 -10.68
C LYS A 48 6.74 -8.92 -9.57
N THR A 49 5.95 -8.21 -8.76
CA THR A 49 5.08 -8.81 -7.74
C THR A 49 3.91 -9.48 -8.42
N TYR A 50 3.62 -10.73 -8.05
CA TYR A 50 2.49 -11.48 -8.63
C TYR A 50 1.68 -12.28 -7.60
N LYS A 51 2.06 -12.22 -6.32
CA LYS A 51 1.31 -12.78 -5.21
C LYS A 51 1.03 -11.70 -4.19
N ILE A 52 -0.19 -11.70 -3.67
CA ILE A 52 -0.62 -10.86 -2.56
C ILE A 52 -1.44 -11.72 -1.58
N GLY A 53 -1.24 -11.49 -0.28
CA GLY A 53 -2.07 -12.05 0.77
C GLY A 53 -2.32 -11.02 1.87
N CYS A 54 -3.57 -10.85 2.27
CA CYS A 54 -3.97 -9.83 3.24
C CYS A 54 -4.67 -10.41 4.47
N GLY A 55 -4.41 -9.83 5.63
CA GLY A 55 -5.06 -10.13 6.90
C GLY A 55 -5.76 -8.89 7.45
N ILE A 56 -6.93 -9.09 8.06
CA ILE A 56 -7.73 -8.01 8.65
C ILE A 56 -8.03 -8.35 10.10
N ALA A 57 -7.61 -7.49 11.02
CA ALA A 57 -7.92 -7.58 12.44
C ALA A 57 -8.93 -6.48 12.81
N THR A 58 -10.09 -6.86 13.36
CA THR A 58 -11.19 -5.92 13.67
C THR A 58 -11.45 -5.74 15.17
N HIS A 59 -10.64 -6.38 16.02
CA HIS A 59 -10.80 -6.36 17.48
C HIS A 59 -9.51 -5.91 18.16
N CYS A 60 -8.77 -5.01 17.50
CA CYS A 60 -7.64 -4.33 18.13
C CYS A 60 -8.18 -3.28 19.11
N GLU A 61 -7.50 -3.08 20.24
CA GLU A 61 -7.84 -2.06 21.24
C GLU A 61 -9.32 -2.09 21.70
N GLY A 62 -9.84 -3.30 21.93
CA GLY A 62 -11.23 -3.48 22.36
C GLY A 62 -12.27 -3.22 21.25
N GLY A 63 -11.88 -3.31 19.97
CA GLY A 63 -12.78 -3.17 18.82
C GLY A 63 -12.90 -1.76 18.27
N LYS A 64 -12.06 -0.83 18.73
CA LYS A 64 -12.00 0.55 18.23
C LYS A 64 -11.11 0.70 17.00
N THR A 65 -10.14 -0.21 16.86
CA THR A 65 -9.11 -0.12 15.84
C THR A 65 -9.24 -1.30 14.89
N LEU A 66 -9.20 -0.99 13.60
CA LEU A 66 -9.15 -1.96 12.52
C LEU A 66 -7.77 -1.87 11.87
N ILE A 67 -7.12 -3.01 11.67
CA ILE A 67 -5.79 -3.09 11.05
C ILE A 67 -5.90 -3.99 9.82
N VAL A 68 -5.35 -3.51 8.71
CA VAL A 68 -5.19 -4.27 7.46
C VAL A 68 -3.70 -4.39 7.19
N ILE A 69 -3.24 -5.60 6.91
CA ILE A 69 -1.87 -5.88 6.52
C ILE A 69 -1.91 -6.71 5.24
N CYS A 70 -1.15 -6.32 4.23
CA CYS A 70 -0.95 -7.11 3.02
C CYS A 70 0.54 -7.41 2.83
N HIS A 71 0.85 -8.66 2.52
CA HIS A 71 2.18 -9.10 2.11
C HIS A 71 2.18 -9.38 0.61
N TYR A 72 3.31 -9.06 -0.03
CA TYR A 72 3.51 -9.16 -1.47
C TYR A 72 4.71 -10.08 -1.76
N SER A 73 4.68 -10.80 -2.87
CA SER A 73 5.80 -11.67 -3.27
C SER A 73 5.90 -11.86 -4.80
N PRO A 74 7.12 -11.89 -5.36
CA PRO A 74 8.35 -11.41 -4.74
C PRO A 74 8.27 -9.90 -4.48
N GLY A 75 8.86 -9.47 -3.38
CA GLY A 75 9.03 -8.08 -2.98
C GLY A 75 10.48 -7.87 -2.64
#